data_AF-A0A3N4SFK9-F1
#
_entry.id   AF-A0A3N4SFK9-F1
#
_cell.length_a   1.000
_cell.length_b   1.000
_cell.length_c   1.000
_cell.angle_alpha   90.00
_cell.angle_beta   90.00
_cell.angle_gamma   90.00
#
_symmetry.space_group_name_H-M   'P 1'
#
loop_
_entity.id
_entity.type
_entity.pdbx_description
1 polymer ?
#
loop_
_entity_poly.entity_id
_entity_poly.type
_entity_poly.pdbx_seq_one_letter_code
_entity_poly.pdbx_strand_id
1 'polypeptide(L)'
;MDDAYDAYDEDAAAPQGAEGPSGARAVRPGDPAAPAGPPPSVPRTGVAALSPRYQVGAALALALVAVAACVHLGMVFLSVAPANTVTKQHGKAIEEWVYPEFEQNWKLFAPNPLQQNIAVQVRADVLMQDGTTTTTGWNDLSVQDGKAIDGSLLPSHTVQNELRRAWDFFVTTHGNDNRPIGLRGSLSEQYLRRIVVMRMYRGDATSEKGTIERVQVRSSTTDVPPPDWRGEKVSDNPVYRVLPWWRVTADEANGGVR
;
A
#
# COMPACT_ATOMS: atom_id res chain seq x y z
N MET A 1 51.49 -10.06 34.19
CA MET A 1 50.16 -10.36 34.76
C MET A 1 49.30 -10.86 33.61
N ASP A 2 49.68 -12.01 33.05
CA ASP A 2 49.72 -13.35 33.70
C ASP A 2 48.28 -13.76 33.98
N ASP A 3 47.74 -14.89 33.57
CA ASP A 3 48.29 -16.16 33.12
C ASP A 3 47.07 -16.96 32.59
N ALA A 4 47.18 -17.76 31.53
CA ALA A 4 47.36 -19.23 31.59
C ALA A 4 46.12 -19.99 32.12
N TYR A 5 45.75 -21.20 31.73
CA TYR A 5 46.07 -22.19 30.69
C TYR A 5 45.07 -23.36 30.97
N ASP A 6 45.15 -24.42 30.16
CA ASP A 6 44.68 -25.80 30.40
C ASP A 6 43.20 -26.12 30.07
N ALA A 7 42.86 -26.95 29.07
CA ALA A 7 43.43 -28.21 28.54
C ALA A 7 43.25 -29.43 29.47
N TYR A 8 42.38 -30.35 29.05
CA TYR A 8 42.33 -31.80 29.31
C TYR A 8 41.45 -32.34 28.14
N ASP A 9 41.95 -33.04 27.10
CA ASP A 9 42.50 -34.42 27.04
C ASP A 9 41.77 -35.38 27.99
N GLU A 10 41.42 -36.62 27.70
CA GLU A 10 41.43 -37.54 26.56
C GLU A 10 40.75 -38.78 27.21
N ASP A 11 39.88 -39.53 26.54
CA ASP A 11 39.64 -40.91 26.98
C ASP A 11 39.32 -41.79 25.79
N ALA A 12 40.39 -42.41 25.29
CA ALA A 12 40.37 -43.54 24.39
C ALA A 12 40.09 -44.81 25.20
N ALA A 13 39.14 -45.63 24.74
CA ALA A 13 39.08 -47.04 25.11
C ALA A 13 38.45 -47.85 23.97
N ALA A 14 39.30 -48.31 23.06
CA ALA A 14 39.07 -49.54 22.33
C ALA A 14 39.73 -50.70 23.09
N PRO A 15 39.17 -51.92 23.02
CA PRO A 15 39.99 -53.12 23.04
C PRO A 15 39.91 -53.84 21.68
N GLN A 16 41.10 -54.13 21.15
CA GLN A 16 41.37 -55.12 20.12
C GLN A 16 41.42 -56.53 20.74
N GLY A 17 41.20 -57.56 19.91
CA GLY A 17 41.49 -58.97 20.20
C GLY A 17 40.45 -59.89 19.55
N ALA A 18 40.55 -60.23 18.27
CA ALA A 18 41.39 -61.27 17.67
C ALA A 18 40.87 -62.70 17.92
N GLU A 19 40.36 -63.36 16.86
CA GLU A 19 40.61 -64.79 16.57
C GLU A 19 40.04 -65.20 15.19
N GLY A 20 40.95 -65.56 14.27
CA GLY A 20 40.95 -66.86 13.58
C GLY A 20 39.85 -67.24 12.56
N PRO A 21 40.20 -67.54 11.29
CA PRO A 21 39.27 -67.99 10.27
C PRO A 21 39.00 -69.50 10.39
N SER A 22 37.75 -69.94 10.25
CA SER A 22 37.41 -71.36 10.15
C SER A 22 36.43 -71.59 9.01
N GLY A 23 36.85 -72.41 8.04
CA GLY A 23 35.94 -73.03 7.09
C GLY A 23 36.25 -72.85 5.60
N ALA A 24 37.52 -72.84 5.19
CA ALA A 24 37.85 -73.22 3.81
C ALA A 24 37.45 -74.69 3.59
N ARG A 25 36.23 -74.93 3.10
CA ARG A 25 35.81 -76.26 2.69
C ARG A 25 36.49 -76.58 1.36
N ALA A 26 37.43 -77.51 1.43
CA ALA A 26 38.10 -78.11 0.29
C ALA A 26 37.08 -78.54 -0.79
N VAL A 27 37.28 -78.02 -1.99
CA VAL A 27 36.63 -78.48 -3.22
C VAL A 27 37.09 -79.92 -3.47
N ARG A 28 36.17 -80.87 -3.41
CA ARG A 28 36.40 -82.22 -3.94
C ARG A 28 36.31 -82.14 -5.47
N PRO A 29 37.27 -82.69 -6.22
CA PRO A 29 37.12 -82.81 -7.67
C PRO A 29 36.13 -83.94 -7.96
N GLY A 30 34.98 -83.63 -8.58
CA GLY A 30 34.06 -84.69 -9.02
C GLY A 30 32.58 -84.39 -9.22
N ASP A 31 32.11 -83.15 -9.09
CA ASP A 31 30.68 -82.84 -9.37
C ASP A 31 30.52 -82.01 -10.67
N PRO A 32 29.59 -82.37 -11.57
CA PRO A 32 29.40 -81.70 -12.85
C PRO A 32 28.83 -80.29 -12.67
N ALA A 33 29.34 -79.34 -13.45
CA ALA A 33 28.92 -77.94 -13.44
C ALA A 33 27.41 -77.80 -13.71
N ALA A 34 26.68 -77.29 -12.73
CA ALA A 34 25.28 -76.90 -12.88
C ALA A 34 25.17 -75.68 -13.84
N PRO A 35 24.12 -75.60 -14.68
CA PRO A 35 23.96 -74.53 -15.65
C PRO A 35 23.83 -73.17 -14.95
N ALA A 36 24.49 -72.15 -15.52
CA ALA A 36 24.40 -70.77 -15.05
C ALA A 36 22.93 -70.32 -14.99
N GLY A 37 22.46 -69.97 -13.78
CA GLY A 37 21.12 -69.43 -13.57
C GLY A 37 20.93 -68.08 -14.27
N PRO A 38 19.67 -67.65 -14.50
CA PRO A 38 19.37 -66.37 -15.12
C PRO A 38 20.01 -65.21 -14.33
N PRO A 39 20.39 -64.11 -15.01
CA PRO A 39 21.05 -62.99 -14.35
C PRO A 39 20.15 -62.43 -13.22
N PRO A 40 20.74 -61.95 -12.11
CA PRO A 40 19.97 -61.42 -10.99
C PRO A 40 19.09 -60.26 -11.47
N SER A 41 17.78 -60.38 -11.26
CA SER A 41 16.83 -59.31 -11.54
C SER A 41 17.20 -58.09 -10.68
N VAL A 42 17.58 -56.98 -11.33
CA VAL A 42 17.80 -55.70 -10.64
C VAL A 42 16.55 -55.38 -9.80
N PRO A 43 16.69 -55.14 -8.48
CA PRO A 43 15.53 -54.84 -7.65
C PRO A 43 14.92 -53.53 -8.16
N ARG A 44 13.68 -53.60 -8.65
CA ARG A 44 12.93 -52.40 -9.01
C ARG A 44 12.68 -51.63 -7.71
N THR A 45 13.14 -50.40 -7.64
CA THR A 45 12.94 -49.50 -6.50
C THR A 45 11.93 -48.39 -6.85
N GLY A 46 11.26 -47.83 -5.83
CA GLY A 46 10.27 -46.77 -6.01
C GLY A 46 8.93 -47.25 -6.59
N VAL A 47 8.23 -46.39 -7.34
CA VAL A 47 6.92 -46.72 -7.94
C VAL A 47 6.97 -47.97 -8.84
N ALA A 48 8.12 -48.28 -9.47
CA ALA A 48 8.32 -49.48 -10.28
C ALA A 48 8.33 -50.80 -9.48
N ALA A 49 8.39 -50.74 -8.14
CA ALA A 49 8.27 -51.87 -7.23
C ALA A 49 6.82 -52.22 -6.87
N LEU A 50 5.88 -51.31 -7.13
CA LEU A 50 4.46 -51.46 -6.79
C LEU A 50 3.76 -52.45 -7.75
N SER A 51 2.64 -53.04 -7.32
CA SER A 51 1.82 -53.86 -8.23
C SER A 51 1.31 -53.01 -9.40
N PRO A 52 1.04 -53.61 -10.59
CA PRO A 52 0.65 -52.85 -11.79
C PRO A 52 -0.55 -51.91 -11.57
N ARG A 53 -1.48 -52.26 -10.68
CA ARG A 53 -2.64 -51.43 -10.32
C ARG A 53 -2.24 -50.16 -9.56
N TYR A 54 -1.30 -50.27 -8.62
CA TYR A 54 -0.79 -49.14 -7.86
C TYR A 54 0.18 -48.28 -8.69
N GLN A 55 0.89 -48.87 -9.66
CA GLN A 55 1.70 -48.12 -10.63
C GLN A 55 0.83 -47.21 -11.51
N VAL A 56 -0.28 -47.74 -12.03
CA VAL A 56 -1.24 -46.94 -12.81
C VAL A 56 -1.84 -45.82 -11.95
N GLY A 57 -2.23 -46.12 -10.70
CA GLY A 57 -2.72 -45.11 -9.77
C GLY A 57 -1.69 -44.01 -9.47
N ALA A 58 -0.43 -44.39 -9.23
CA ALA A 58 0.65 -43.44 -8.99
C ALA A 58 0.97 -42.58 -10.22
N ALA A 59 0.96 -43.18 -11.41
CA ALA A 59 1.16 -42.45 -12.66
C ALA A 59 0.04 -41.45 -12.93
N LEU A 60 -1.23 -41.84 -12.66
CA LEU A 60 -2.38 -40.95 -12.79
C LEU A 60 -2.28 -39.78 -11.81
N ALA A 61 -1.94 -40.05 -10.55
CA ALA A 61 -1.77 -39.01 -9.54
C ALA A 61 -0.65 -38.03 -9.92
N LEU A 62 0.49 -38.54 -10.40
CA LEU A 62 1.60 -37.72 -10.87
C LEU A 62 1.21 -36.86 -12.08
N ALA A 63 0.45 -37.42 -13.03
CA ALA A 63 -0.06 -36.68 -14.17
C ALA A 63 -1.00 -35.54 -13.75
N LEU A 64 -1.90 -35.78 -12.78
CA LEU A 64 -2.79 -34.75 -12.24
C LEU A 64 -2.00 -33.63 -11.55
N VAL A 65 -0.99 -33.98 -10.75
CA VAL A 65 -0.11 -33.00 -10.09
C VAL A 65 0.65 -32.16 -11.12
N ALA A 66 1.20 -32.79 -12.17
CA ALA A 66 1.91 -32.09 -13.22
C ALA A 66 0.99 -31.10 -13.98
N VAL A 67 -0.24 -31.52 -14.31
CA VAL A 67 -1.22 -30.64 -14.94
C VAL A 67 -1.58 -29.46 -14.03
N ALA A 68 -1.85 -29.71 -12.75
CA ALA A 68 -2.15 -28.65 -11.78
C ALA A 68 -1.00 -27.65 -11.65
N ALA A 69 0.25 -28.12 -11.62
CA ALA A 69 1.43 -27.26 -11.61
C ALA A 69 1.51 -26.41 -12.88
N CYS A 70 1.36 -27.01 -14.07
CA CYS A 70 1.36 -26.25 -15.33
C CYS A 70 0.27 -25.18 -15.38
N VAL A 71 -0.95 -25.50 -14.91
CA VAL A 71 -2.04 -24.52 -14.79
C VAL A 71 -1.65 -23.40 -13.84
N HIS A 72 -1.16 -23.72 -12.64
CA HIS A 72 -0.75 -22.71 -11.66
C HIS A 72 0.34 -21.78 -12.20
N LEU A 73 1.41 -22.32 -12.80
CA LEU A 73 2.46 -21.54 -13.44
C LEU A 73 1.93 -20.65 -14.57
N GLY A 74 1.00 -21.16 -15.39
CA GLY A 74 0.34 -20.38 -16.43
C GLY A 74 -0.48 -19.22 -15.88
N MET A 75 -1.26 -19.47 -14.81
CA MET A 75 -2.09 -18.44 -14.17
C MET A 75 -1.23 -17.35 -13.52
N VAL A 76 -0.16 -17.73 -12.82
CA VAL A 76 0.81 -16.78 -12.24
C VAL A 76 1.54 -16.01 -13.34
N PHE A 77 1.96 -16.66 -14.42
CA PHE A 77 2.57 -15.96 -15.55
C PHE A 77 1.61 -14.93 -16.15
N LEU A 78 0.36 -15.31 -16.39
CA LEU A 78 -0.65 -14.41 -16.95
C LEU A 78 -1.00 -13.24 -16.01
N SER A 79 -0.88 -13.39 -14.69
CA SER A 79 -1.14 -12.31 -13.74
C SER A 79 -0.05 -11.24 -13.73
N VAL A 80 1.20 -11.58 -14.10
CA VAL A 80 2.32 -10.63 -14.16
C VAL A 80 2.69 -10.20 -15.58
N ALA A 81 2.25 -10.94 -16.60
CA ALA A 81 2.55 -10.63 -17.99
C ALA A 81 1.86 -9.31 -18.44
N PRO A 82 2.44 -8.60 -19.42
CA PRO A 82 1.77 -7.46 -20.05
C PRO A 82 0.38 -7.80 -20.57
N ALA A 83 -0.51 -6.80 -20.58
CA ALA A 83 -1.89 -6.96 -21.00
C ALA A 83 -2.01 -7.59 -22.41
N ASN A 84 -2.76 -8.68 -22.51
CA ASN A 84 -2.95 -9.46 -23.72
C ASN A 84 -4.42 -9.87 -23.86
N THR A 85 -4.80 -10.47 -24.98
CA THR A 85 -6.21 -10.80 -25.26
C THR A 85 -6.79 -11.77 -24.23
N VAL A 86 -6.00 -12.73 -23.74
CA VAL A 86 -6.43 -13.73 -22.75
C VAL A 86 -6.66 -13.07 -21.40
N THR A 87 -5.72 -12.25 -20.92
CA THR A 87 -5.87 -11.54 -19.64
C THR A 87 -7.01 -10.52 -19.67
N LYS A 88 -7.30 -9.91 -20.82
CA LYS A 88 -8.45 -9.00 -20.99
C LYS A 88 -9.80 -9.73 -20.96
N GLN A 89 -9.89 -10.93 -21.53
CA GLN A 89 -11.15 -11.68 -21.60
C GLN A 89 -11.41 -12.55 -20.36
N HIS A 90 -10.35 -13.08 -19.74
CA HIS A 90 -10.42 -14.05 -18.64
C HIS A 90 -9.78 -13.56 -17.34
N GLY A 91 -9.50 -12.26 -17.21
CA GLY A 91 -8.83 -11.66 -16.05
C GLY A 91 -9.42 -12.11 -14.72
N LYS A 92 -10.75 -12.11 -14.57
CA LYS A 92 -11.44 -12.52 -13.34
C LYS A 92 -11.08 -13.93 -12.87
N ALA A 93 -10.98 -14.91 -13.78
CA ALA A 93 -10.63 -16.28 -13.43
C ALA A 93 -9.15 -16.41 -13.00
N ILE A 94 -8.27 -15.60 -13.62
CA ILE A 94 -6.85 -15.51 -13.25
C ILE A 94 -6.70 -14.91 -11.85
N GLU A 95 -7.42 -13.82 -11.60
CA GLU A 95 -7.44 -13.12 -10.32
C GLU A 95 -7.99 -14.00 -9.18
N GLU A 96 -9.11 -14.70 -9.40
CA GLU A 96 -9.70 -15.64 -8.43
C GLU A 96 -8.76 -16.80 -8.07
N TRP A 97 -7.91 -17.25 -9.00
CA TRP A 97 -6.91 -18.29 -8.73
C TRP A 97 -5.69 -17.78 -7.97
N VAL A 98 -5.23 -16.55 -8.27
CA VAL A 98 -3.94 -16.02 -7.79
C VAL A 98 -4.10 -15.23 -6.48
N TYR A 99 -5.10 -14.36 -6.39
CA TYR A 99 -5.22 -13.42 -5.27
C TYR A 99 -5.61 -14.00 -3.90
N PRO A 100 -6.16 -15.23 -3.75
CA PRO A 100 -6.31 -15.83 -2.42
C PRO A 100 -4.99 -16.02 -1.66
N GLU A 101 -3.91 -16.34 -2.39
CA GLU A 101 -2.59 -16.63 -1.81
C GLU A 101 -1.58 -15.49 -2.03
N PHE A 102 -1.76 -14.68 -3.09
CA PHE A 102 -0.85 -13.61 -3.48
C PHE A 102 -1.57 -12.27 -3.61
N GLU A 103 -2.07 -11.71 -2.51
CA GLU A 103 -2.65 -10.37 -2.51
C GLU A 103 -1.58 -9.31 -2.90
N GLN A 104 -1.74 -8.67 -4.05
CA GLN A 104 -0.83 -7.62 -4.51
C GLN A 104 -1.22 -6.27 -3.90
N ASN A 105 -0.89 -6.06 -2.63
CA ASN A 105 -1.14 -4.78 -1.97
C ASN A 105 0.09 -3.87 -2.03
N TRP A 106 0.24 -3.13 -3.12
CA TRP A 106 1.37 -2.21 -3.34
C TRP A 106 1.15 -0.83 -2.73
N LYS A 107 0.11 -0.66 -1.92
CA LYS A 107 -0.25 0.62 -1.29
C LYS A 107 0.89 1.22 -0.44
N LEU A 108 1.85 0.40 0.01
CA LEU A 108 3.04 0.83 0.74
C LEU A 108 4.10 1.51 -0.16
N PHE A 109 4.17 1.15 -1.45
CA PHE A 109 5.19 1.66 -2.38
C PHE A 109 4.62 2.56 -3.49
N ALA A 110 3.34 2.40 -3.80
CA ALA A 110 2.61 3.21 -4.76
C ALA A 110 1.20 3.46 -4.22
N PRO A 111 1.04 4.30 -3.19
CA PRO A 111 -0.29 4.76 -2.82
C PRO A 111 -0.97 5.38 -4.04
N ASN A 112 -2.26 5.07 -4.24
CA ASN A 112 -3.01 5.66 -5.34
C ASN A 112 -2.85 7.19 -5.28
N PRO A 113 -2.36 7.83 -6.35
CA PRO A 113 -2.23 9.28 -6.36
C PRO A 113 -3.61 9.89 -6.12
N LEU A 114 -3.66 11.03 -5.44
CA LEU A 114 -4.89 11.80 -5.31
C LEU A 114 -5.44 12.08 -6.71
N GLN A 115 -6.55 11.44 -7.05
CA GLN A 115 -7.23 11.63 -8.34
C GLN A 115 -8.20 12.83 -8.28
N GLN A 116 -8.09 13.66 -7.23
CA GLN A 116 -8.99 14.77 -6.98
C GLN A 116 -8.20 16.02 -6.59
N ASN A 117 -8.59 17.15 -7.17
CA ASN A 117 -8.17 18.48 -6.79
C ASN A 117 -9.15 19.02 -5.74
N ILE A 118 -8.64 19.36 -4.56
CA ILE A 118 -9.43 19.96 -3.47
C ILE A 118 -8.99 21.40 -3.31
N ALA A 119 -9.85 22.35 -3.70
CA ALA A 119 -9.63 23.77 -3.47
C ALA A 119 -10.36 24.22 -2.21
N VAL A 120 -9.67 24.93 -1.32
CA VAL A 120 -10.25 25.53 -0.11
C VAL A 120 -10.58 26.99 -0.39
N GLN A 121 -11.86 27.32 -0.25
CA GLN A 121 -12.41 28.62 -0.55
C GLN A 121 -13.05 29.22 0.69
N VAL A 122 -12.98 30.54 0.83
CA VAL A 122 -13.52 31.28 1.97
C VAL A 122 -14.36 32.46 1.49
N ARG A 123 -15.41 32.76 2.23
CA ARG A 123 -16.11 34.05 2.15
C ARG A 123 -16.32 34.61 3.55
N ALA A 124 -16.54 35.90 3.65
CA ALA A 124 -16.74 36.60 4.91
C ALA A 124 -17.97 37.49 4.87
N ASP A 125 -18.53 37.75 6.05
CA ASP A 125 -19.33 38.94 6.30
C ASP A 125 -18.42 40.00 6.92
N VAL A 126 -18.39 41.17 6.30
CA VAL A 126 -17.49 42.27 6.65
C VAL A 126 -18.33 43.48 7.08
N LEU A 127 -18.08 43.96 8.30
CA LEU A 127 -18.64 45.20 8.82
C LEU A 127 -17.84 46.38 8.27
N MET A 128 -18.49 47.17 7.41
CA MET A 128 -17.93 48.35 6.77
C MET A 128 -17.92 49.55 7.74
N GLN A 129 -17.11 50.57 7.42
CA GLN A 129 -17.00 51.79 8.23
C GLN A 129 -18.31 52.60 8.33
N ASP A 130 -19.21 52.44 7.37
CA ASP A 130 -20.55 53.04 7.38
C ASP A 130 -21.57 52.28 8.25
N GLY A 131 -21.13 51.21 8.92
CA GLY A 131 -21.95 50.37 9.78
C GLY A 131 -22.77 49.30 9.04
N THR A 132 -22.62 49.19 7.73
CA THR A 132 -23.29 48.13 6.94
C THR A 132 -22.47 46.85 6.94
N THR A 133 -23.14 45.69 6.88
CA THR A 133 -22.48 44.39 6.71
C THR A 133 -22.61 43.93 5.26
N THR A 134 -21.49 43.64 4.60
CA THR A 134 -21.45 43.09 3.23
C THR A 134 -20.86 41.69 3.24
N THR A 135 -21.51 40.76 2.53
CA THR A 135 -20.97 39.41 2.29
C THR A 135 -20.06 39.40 1.06
N THR A 136 -18.85 38.88 1.19
CA THR A 136 -17.91 38.73 0.08
C THR A 136 -18.32 37.60 -0.87
N GLY A 137 -17.77 37.61 -2.07
CA GLY A 137 -17.71 36.41 -2.92
C GLY A 137 -16.85 35.31 -2.28
N TRP A 138 -16.89 34.13 -2.89
CA TRP A 138 -15.96 33.05 -2.55
C TRP A 138 -14.58 33.36 -3.10
N ASN A 139 -13.61 33.54 -2.21
CA ASN A 139 -12.20 33.70 -2.51
C ASN A 139 -11.49 32.35 -2.43
N ASP A 140 -10.78 31.96 -3.48
CA ASP A 140 -10.09 30.68 -3.56
C ASP A 140 -8.65 30.79 -3.05
N LEU A 141 -8.44 30.34 -1.82
CA LEU A 141 -7.13 30.41 -1.16
C LEU A 141 -6.15 29.39 -1.76
N SER A 142 -6.64 28.26 -2.27
CA SER A 142 -5.80 27.25 -2.92
C SER A 142 -5.26 27.74 -4.26
N VAL A 143 -6.05 28.51 -5.03
CA VAL A 143 -5.56 29.16 -6.26
C VAL A 143 -4.49 30.20 -5.96
N GLN A 144 -4.60 30.94 -4.84
CA GLN A 144 -3.56 31.87 -4.41
C GLN A 144 -2.24 31.14 -4.10
N ASP A 145 -2.30 30.02 -3.36
CA ASP A 145 -1.12 29.18 -3.10
C ASP A 145 -0.54 28.62 -4.40
N GLY A 146 -1.39 28.14 -5.32
CA GLY A 146 -0.98 27.66 -6.63
C GLY A 146 -0.20 28.70 -7.43
N LYS A 147 -0.69 29.94 -7.48
CA LYS A 147 0.01 31.06 -8.16
C LYS A 147 1.35 31.40 -7.52
N ALA A 148 1.48 31.27 -6.21
CA ALA A 148 2.75 31.53 -5.51
C ALA A 148 3.78 30.39 -5.68
N ILE A 149 3.31 29.19 -6.04
CA ILE A 149 4.15 28.01 -6.30
C ILE A 149 4.52 27.93 -7.78
N ASP A 150 3.62 28.30 -8.68
CA ASP A 150 3.80 28.17 -10.13
C ASP A 150 5.04 28.93 -10.61
N GLY A 151 5.91 28.23 -11.34
CA GLY A 151 7.20 28.75 -11.81
C GLY A 151 8.25 29.04 -10.74
N SER A 152 7.99 28.75 -9.45
CA SER A 152 8.95 28.98 -8.37
C SER A 152 10.03 27.89 -8.34
N LEU A 153 11.31 28.28 -8.40
CA LEU A 153 12.44 27.34 -8.33
C LEU A 153 12.64 26.77 -6.91
N LEU A 154 12.25 27.52 -5.89
CA LEU A 154 12.41 27.18 -4.48
C LEU A 154 11.10 27.50 -3.73
N PRO A 155 10.01 26.76 -4.01
CA PRO A 155 8.72 27.06 -3.43
C PRO A 155 8.73 26.85 -1.91
N SER A 156 8.15 27.79 -1.17
CA SER A 156 8.08 27.70 0.30
C SER A 156 7.20 26.52 0.75
N HIS A 157 7.70 25.73 1.70
CA HIS A 157 6.92 24.65 2.31
C HIS A 157 5.67 25.16 3.02
N THR A 158 5.70 26.37 3.57
CA THR A 158 4.53 26.98 4.22
C THR A 158 3.42 27.24 3.21
N VAL A 159 3.75 27.85 2.07
CA VAL A 159 2.78 28.12 0.99
C VAL A 159 2.18 26.81 0.47
N GLN A 160 3.00 25.77 0.29
CA GLN A 160 2.55 24.47 -0.21
C GLN A 160 1.65 23.70 0.77
N ASN A 161 1.86 23.84 2.08
CA ASN A 161 1.33 22.87 3.05
C ASN A 161 0.43 23.45 4.13
N GLU A 162 0.50 24.75 4.45
CA GLU A 162 -0.26 25.31 5.58
C GLU A 162 -1.77 25.08 5.42
N LEU A 163 -2.35 25.56 4.31
CA LEU A 163 -3.78 25.45 4.06
C LEU A 163 -4.23 24.01 3.88
N ARG A 164 -3.45 23.22 3.11
CA ARG A 164 -3.72 21.81 2.87
C ARG A 164 -3.75 21.02 4.18
N ARG A 165 -2.72 21.16 5.03
CA ARG A 165 -2.67 20.44 6.31
C ARG A 165 -3.75 20.90 7.29
N ALA A 166 -4.12 22.18 7.28
CA ALA A 166 -5.23 22.67 8.08
C ALA A 166 -6.56 22.05 7.65
N TRP A 167 -6.79 21.92 6.34
CA TRP A 167 -7.97 21.26 5.80
C TRP A 167 -7.97 19.75 6.09
N ASP A 168 -6.85 19.05 5.87
CA ASP A 168 -6.72 17.63 6.18
C ASP A 168 -6.97 17.35 7.66
N PHE A 169 -6.47 18.21 8.55
CA PHE A 169 -6.73 18.11 9.98
C PHE A 169 -8.22 18.28 10.29
N PHE A 170 -8.89 19.27 9.69
CA PHE A 170 -10.33 19.45 9.85
C PHE A 170 -11.11 18.22 9.38
N VAL A 171 -10.85 17.72 8.18
CA VAL A 171 -11.59 16.58 7.58
C VAL A 171 -11.43 15.30 8.42
N THR A 172 -10.24 15.05 8.96
CA THR A 172 -9.96 13.84 9.75
C THR A 172 -10.57 13.87 11.16
N THR A 173 -11.01 15.04 11.63
CA THR A 173 -11.60 15.20 12.97
C THR A 173 -13.05 15.68 12.97
N HIS A 174 -13.73 15.62 11.82
CA HIS A 174 -15.14 16.00 11.68
C HIS A 174 -15.96 14.93 10.97
N GLY A 175 -17.21 14.76 11.41
CA GLY A 175 -18.19 13.94 10.70
C GLY A 175 -18.61 14.56 9.36
N ASN A 176 -19.36 13.81 8.56
CA ASN A 176 -19.92 14.30 7.29
C ASN A 176 -20.92 15.45 7.48
N ASP A 177 -21.48 15.58 8.70
CA ASP A 177 -22.34 16.68 9.13
C ASP A 177 -21.56 17.93 9.60
N ASN A 178 -20.24 17.93 9.43
CA ASN A 178 -19.32 18.97 9.89
C ASN A 178 -19.31 19.17 11.41
N ARG A 179 -19.67 18.16 12.21
CA ARG A 179 -19.53 18.25 13.67
C ARG A 179 -18.16 17.78 14.15
N PRO A 180 -17.54 18.49 15.11
CA PRO A 180 -16.23 18.15 15.64
C PRO A 180 -16.29 16.86 16.45
N ILE A 181 -15.27 16.01 16.29
CA ILE A 181 -15.09 14.78 17.06
C ILE A 181 -14.06 15.05 18.16
N GLY A 182 -14.57 15.22 19.39
CA GLY A 182 -13.75 15.47 20.58
C GLY A 182 -12.95 16.77 20.51
N LEU A 183 -11.96 16.89 21.41
CA LEU A 183 -11.13 18.10 21.54
C LEU A 183 -10.35 18.43 20.26
N ARG A 184 -9.85 17.41 19.54
CA ARG A 184 -9.09 17.61 18.30
C ARG A 184 -9.93 18.27 17.21
N GLY A 185 -11.22 17.91 17.12
CA GLY A 185 -12.18 18.56 16.22
C GLY A 185 -12.26 20.06 16.48
N SER A 186 -12.56 20.46 17.72
CA SER A 186 -12.68 21.87 18.10
C SER A 186 -11.38 22.67 17.90
N LEU A 187 -10.21 22.05 18.10
CA LEU A 187 -8.92 22.68 17.82
C LEU A 187 -8.67 22.86 16.32
N SER A 188 -9.06 21.89 15.50
CA SER A 188 -8.91 21.98 14.04
C SER A 188 -9.80 23.09 13.44
N GLU A 189 -11.01 23.31 13.97
CA GLU A 189 -11.88 24.43 13.56
C GLU A 189 -11.20 25.78 13.84
N GLN A 190 -10.69 25.95 15.06
CA GLN A 190 -9.99 27.18 15.45
C GLN A 190 -8.75 27.41 14.58
N TYR A 191 -7.96 26.35 14.33
CA TYR A 191 -6.77 26.42 13.51
C TYR A 191 -7.07 26.82 12.05
N LEU A 192 -8.02 26.14 11.41
CA LEU A 192 -8.42 26.44 10.03
C LEU A 192 -9.00 27.86 9.93
N ARG A 193 -9.92 28.22 10.83
CA ARG A 193 -10.53 29.56 10.90
C ARG A 193 -9.48 30.65 11.01
N ARG A 194 -8.48 30.47 11.88
CA ARG A 194 -7.39 31.42 12.08
C ARG A 194 -6.54 31.59 10.81
N ILE A 195 -6.19 30.51 10.14
CA ILE A 195 -5.43 30.56 8.87
C ILE A 195 -6.22 31.33 7.80
N VAL A 196 -7.50 31.00 7.60
CA VAL A 196 -8.29 31.66 6.55
C VAL A 196 -8.49 33.15 6.85
N VAL A 197 -8.77 33.53 8.11
CA VAL A 197 -8.91 34.93 8.51
C VAL A 197 -7.61 35.71 8.29
N MET A 198 -6.47 35.16 8.73
CA MET A 198 -5.17 35.82 8.50
C MET A 198 -4.86 35.99 7.02
N ARG A 199 -5.21 35.01 6.18
CA ARG A 199 -5.01 35.09 4.73
C ARG A 199 -5.95 36.09 4.06
N MET A 200 -7.21 36.18 4.51
CA MET A 200 -8.12 37.22 4.04
C MET A 200 -7.59 38.62 4.35
N TYR A 201 -7.07 38.87 5.56
CA TYR A 201 -6.44 40.16 5.90
C TYR A 201 -5.18 40.49 5.10
N ARG A 202 -4.47 39.49 4.58
CA ARG A 202 -3.26 39.69 3.78
C ARG A 202 -3.54 39.91 2.29
N GLY A 203 -4.54 39.21 1.75
CA GLY A 203 -4.72 39.06 0.31
C GLY A 203 -6.06 39.56 -0.25
N ASP A 204 -7.03 39.91 0.60
CA ASP A 204 -8.34 40.37 0.16
C ASP A 204 -8.52 41.86 0.48
N ALA A 205 -8.64 42.70 -0.56
CA ALA A 205 -8.85 44.14 -0.43
C ALA A 205 -10.14 44.49 0.33
N THR A 206 -11.07 43.55 0.50
CA THR A 206 -12.29 43.77 1.29
C THR A 206 -11.97 43.90 2.78
N SER A 207 -10.91 43.24 3.24
CA SER A 207 -10.45 43.34 4.63
C SER A 207 -9.80 44.69 4.96
N GLU A 208 -9.36 45.44 3.95
CA GLU A 208 -8.85 46.81 4.13
C GLU A 208 -9.99 47.82 4.38
N LYS A 209 -11.22 47.46 4.02
CA LYS A 209 -12.40 48.36 4.04
C LYS A 209 -13.28 48.19 5.28
N GLY A 210 -13.08 47.12 6.04
CA GLY A 210 -13.93 46.79 7.18
C GLY A 210 -13.43 45.59 7.98
N THR A 211 -14.12 45.27 9.06
CA THR A 211 -13.75 44.20 10.00
C THR A 211 -14.50 42.92 9.66
N ILE A 212 -13.80 41.79 9.59
CA ILE A 212 -14.41 40.47 9.38
C ILE A 212 -15.16 40.03 10.65
N GLU A 213 -16.48 39.85 10.56
CA GLU A 213 -17.33 39.42 11.70
C GLU A 213 -17.46 37.89 11.78
N ARG A 214 -17.64 37.25 10.63
CA ARG A 214 -17.74 35.80 10.50
C ARG A 214 -17.24 35.35 9.14
N VAL A 215 -16.75 34.12 9.09
CA VAL A 215 -16.28 33.48 7.87
C VAL A 215 -17.06 32.19 7.60
N GLN A 216 -17.17 31.85 6.33
CA GLN A 216 -17.62 30.55 5.90
C GLN A 216 -16.56 29.96 4.98
N VAL A 217 -16.19 28.71 5.25
CA VAL A 217 -15.22 27.97 4.45
C VAL A 217 -15.94 26.88 3.69
N ARG A 218 -15.48 26.57 2.49
CA ARG A 218 -15.89 25.38 1.75
C ARG A 218 -14.69 24.72 1.08
N SER A 219 -14.80 23.43 0.83
CA SER A 219 -14.00 22.81 -0.24
C SER A 219 -14.79 22.74 -1.53
N SER A 220 -14.07 22.83 -2.64
CA SER A 220 -14.51 22.53 -3.99
C SER A 220 -13.64 21.39 -4.51
N THR A 221 -14.20 20.18 -4.56
CA THR A 221 -13.50 18.98 -5.01
C THR A 221 -13.86 18.69 -6.46
N THR A 222 -12.85 18.56 -7.32
CA THR A 222 -12.99 18.19 -8.73
C THR A 222 -12.07 17.01 -9.03
N ASP A 223 -12.46 16.14 -9.94
CA ASP A 223 -11.57 15.05 -10.33
C ASP A 223 -10.43 15.57 -11.22
N VAL A 224 -9.26 14.95 -11.13
CA VAL A 224 -8.11 15.27 -11.98
C VAL A 224 -8.42 14.74 -13.39
N PRO A 225 -8.38 15.59 -14.42
CA PRO A 225 -8.70 15.16 -15.77
C PRO A 225 -7.71 14.08 -16.23
N PRO A 226 -8.19 13.00 -16.86
CA PRO A 226 -7.30 12.01 -17.45
C PRO A 226 -6.51 12.64 -18.60
N PRO A 227 -5.30 12.14 -18.90
CA PRO A 227 -4.54 12.58 -20.07
C PRO A 227 -5.29 12.34 -21.37
N ASP A 228 -5.07 13.20 -22.38
CA ASP A 228 -5.76 13.17 -23.68
C ASP A 228 -5.66 11.83 -24.43
N TRP A 229 -4.62 11.04 -24.16
CA TRP A 229 -4.42 9.72 -24.77
C TRP A 229 -5.30 8.62 -24.14
N ARG A 230 -6.07 8.91 -23.08
CA ARG A 230 -7.09 8.02 -22.51
C ARG A 230 -8.49 8.50 -22.89
N GLY A 231 -9.34 7.58 -23.31
CA GLY A 231 -10.75 7.85 -23.65
C GLY A 231 -11.71 7.91 -22.44
N GLU A 232 -11.18 7.83 -21.22
CA GLU A 232 -11.96 7.91 -19.99
C GLU A 232 -12.48 9.33 -19.79
N LYS A 233 -13.75 9.48 -19.44
CA LYS A 233 -14.36 10.78 -19.15
C LYS A 233 -14.75 10.80 -17.68
N VAL A 234 -14.16 11.71 -16.93
CA VAL A 234 -14.50 11.97 -15.53
C VAL A 234 -15.31 13.25 -15.46
N SER A 235 -16.21 13.36 -14.48
CA SER A 235 -17.00 14.57 -14.28
C SER A 235 -16.10 15.75 -13.88
N ASP A 236 -16.28 16.88 -14.53
CA ASP A 236 -15.66 18.15 -14.17
C ASP A 236 -16.46 18.95 -13.13
N ASN A 237 -17.68 18.50 -12.82
CA ASN A 237 -18.56 19.19 -11.87
C ASN A 237 -17.97 19.15 -10.45
N PRO A 238 -17.78 20.31 -9.80
CA PRO A 238 -17.25 20.37 -8.45
C PRO A 238 -18.28 19.87 -7.42
N VAL A 239 -17.81 19.03 -6.51
CA VAL A 239 -18.54 18.64 -5.29
C VAL A 239 -18.13 19.58 -4.16
N TYR A 240 -19.11 20.27 -3.57
CA TYR A 240 -18.86 21.23 -2.50
C TYR A 240 -19.15 20.63 -1.12
N ARG A 241 -18.20 20.78 -0.19
CA ARG A 241 -18.46 20.61 1.25
C ARG A 241 -18.40 21.99 1.90
N VAL A 242 -19.57 22.54 2.23
CA VAL A 242 -19.71 23.86 2.84
C VAL A 242 -19.79 23.72 4.36
N LEU A 243 -18.93 24.44 5.07
CA LEU A 243 -18.89 24.45 6.52
C LEU A 243 -19.90 25.46 7.09
N PRO A 244 -20.33 25.31 8.36
CA PRO A 244 -21.14 26.33 9.01
C PRO A 244 -20.38 27.67 9.09
N TRP A 245 -21.14 28.75 9.27
CA TRP A 245 -20.56 30.05 9.56
C TRP A 245 -19.88 30.05 10.93
N TRP A 246 -18.65 30.53 10.97
CA TRP A 246 -17.91 30.71 12.22
C TRP A 246 -17.68 32.18 12.51
N ARG A 247 -18.04 32.60 13.73
CA ARG A 247 -17.70 33.95 14.20
C ARG A 247 -16.19 34.09 14.35
N VAL A 248 -15.70 35.27 14.02
CA VAL A 248 -14.30 35.66 14.23
C VAL A 248 -14.24 36.42 15.55
N THR A 249 -13.30 36.06 16.43
CA THR A 249 -13.15 36.77 17.70
C THR A 249 -12.44 38.10 17.47
N ALA A 250 -12.58 39.05 18.40
CA ALA A 250 -11.90 40.34 18.28
C ALA A 250 -10.37 40.19 18.17
N ASP A 251 -9.77 39.22 18.86
CA ASP A 251 -8.33 38.97 18.80
C ASP A 251 -7.89 38.53 17.39
N GLU A 252 -8.67 37.68 16.74
CA GLU A 252 -8.39 37.20 15.38
C GLU A 252 -8.72 38.25 14.31
N ALA A 253 -9.74 39.06 14.54
CA ALA A 253 -10.11 40.17 13.68
C ALA A 253 -9.01 41.24 13.62
N ASN A 254 -8.16 41.33 14.64
CA ASN A 254 -7.01 42.24 14.69
C ASN A 254 -5.68 41.57 14.29
N GLY A 255 -5.71 40.34 13.75
CA GLY A 255 -4.51 39.61 13.35
C GLY A 255 -3.68 39.04 14.50
N GLY A 256 -4.20 39.02 15.74
CA GLY A 256 -3.44 38.71 16.95
C GLY A 256 -3.25 37.22 17.21
N VAL A 257 -1.99 36.76 17.30
CA VAL A 257 -1.56 35.49 17.92
C VAL A 257 -1.26 35.72 19.38
N ARG A 258 -2.13 35.23 20.26
CA ARG A 258 -1.72 34.80 21.60
C ARG A 258 -1.58 33.28 21.59
#